data_AF-A0A5N8WBS1-F1
#
_entry.id   AF-A0A5N8WBS1-F1
#
_cell.length_a   1.000
_cell.length_b   1.000
_cell.length_c   1.000
_cell.angle_alpha   90.00
_cell.angle_beta   90.00
_cell.angle_gamma   90.00
#
_symmetry.space_group_name_H-M   'P 1'
#
loop_
_entity.id
_entity.type
_entity.pdbx_description
1 polymer ?
#
loop_
_entity_poly.entity_id
_entity_poly.type
_entity_poly.pdbx_seq_one_letter_code
_entity_poly.pdbx_strand_id
1 'polypeptide(L)'
;MTDSRTTPDTGTPPTPEGEPGSRTAPRGRATWLVPALLGVVATVGAAVITVVFGNATNTFTVQVEAGDPKPAATVTATATVTATPSSQEQGTGGEPSAQATRSALRREQSGVSLNTPYSIDLDSQADNWGVEKYRPAGNDLSLNGGLRNERIAVVTGQTPGPETCDRQTGFSQSIRSDDLSDGVELCARTSEGRWSWVTVTDVIDGGATVTLGIRVWN
;
A
#
# COMPACT_ATOMS: atom_id res chain seq x y z
N MET A 1 60.76 -10.49 -49.20
CA MET A 1 59.57 -11.24 -49.65
C MET A 1 58.42 -10.81 -48.73
N THR A 2 57.75 -9.72 -49.11
CA THR A 2 56.33 -9.70 -49.54
C THR A 2 55.41 -10.17 -48.41
N ASP A 3 54.93 -9.28 -47.53
CA ASP A 3 53.81 -8.33 -47.71
C ASP A 3 52.48 -9.04 -47.96
N SER A 4 51.52 -8.90 -47.03
CA SER A 4 50.06 -8.87 -47.28
C SER A 4 49.27 -8.65 -45.99
N ARG A 5 48.92 -7.38 -45.82
CA ARG A 5 47.91 -6.81 -44.94
C ARG A 5 46.51 -7.06 -45.55
N THR A 6 45.59 -7.70 -44.84
CA THR A 6 44.15 -7.73 -45.22
C THR A 6 43.24 -7.76 -43.98
N THR A 7 42.74 -6.58 -43.61
CA THR A 7 41.37 -6.35 -43.11
C THR A 7 40.65 -5.60 -44.24
N PRO A 8 39.36 -5.82 -44.56
CA PRO A 8 38.26 -5.51 -43.64
C PRO A 8 37.00 -6.38 -43.81
N ASP A 9 36.02 -6.29 -42.90
CA ASP A 9 34.66 -5.91 -43.31
C ASP A 9 33.82 -5.45 -42.10
N THR A 10 33.39 -4.20 -42.16
CA THR A 10 32.48 -3.55 -41.20
C THR A 10 31.09 -3.60 -41.81
N GLY A 11 30.35 -4.67 -41.51
CA GLY A 11 28.96 -4.79 -41.87
C GLY A 11 28.12 -3.75 -41.12
N THR A 12 27.78 -2.66 -41.80
CA THR A 12 26.79 -1.68 -41.35
C THR A 12 25.40 -2.24 -41.67
N PRO A 13 24.48 -2.38 -40.69
CA PRO A 13 23.10 -2.74 -40.98
C PRO A 13 22.37 -1.56 -41.66
N PRO A 14 21.49 -1.83 -42.65
CA PRO A 14 20.72 -0.78 -43.29
C PRO A 14 19.69 -0.17 -42.33
N THR A 15 19.67 1.16 -42.33
CA THR A 15 18.61 2.01 -41.76
C THR A 15 17.28 1.71 -42.45
N PRO A 16 16.18 1.44 -41.70
CA PRO A 16 14.85 1.47 -42.30
C PRO A 16 14.44 2.92 -42.56
N GLU A 17 14.32 3.26 -43.84
CA GLU A 17 13.67 4.46 -44.34
C GLU A 17 12.21 4.49 -43.89
N GLY A 18 11.81 5.65 -43.37
CA GLY A 18 10.45 5.90 -42.94
C GLY A 18 9.50 6.14 -44.11
N GLU A 19 8.24 5.80 -43.89
CA GLU A 19 7.13 6.56 -44.47
C GLU A 19 6.07 6.79 -43.38
N PRO A 20 5.75 8.06 -43.05
CA PRO A 20 4.65 8.40 -42.17
C PRO A 20 3.33 8.31 -42.94
N GLY A 21 2.67 7.16 -42.81
CA GLY A 21 1.30 6.95 -43.25
C GLY A 21 0.33 7.88 -42.53
N SER A 22 0.11 9.05 -43.11
CA SER A 22 -0.94 9.99 -42.77
C SER A 22 -2.29 9.39 -43.13
N ARG A 23 -2.97 8.76 -42.17
CA ARG A 23 -4.40 8.42 -42.28
C ARG A 23 -5.21 9.27 -41.32
N THR A 24 -5.65 10.39 -41.87
CA THR A 24 -6.79 11.18 -41.45
C THR A 24 -8.02 10.28 -41.35
N ALA A 25 -8.60 10.15 -40.16
CA ALA A 25 -9.93 9.59 -39.94
C ALA A 25 -10.72 10.51 -39.00
N PRO A 26 -12.05 10.59 -39.18
CA PRO A 26 -12.82 11.81 -38.95
C PRO A 26 -13.08 12.11 -37.47
N ARG A 27 -13.07 13.42 -37.16
CA ARG A 27 -13.59 14.03 -35.93
C ARG A 27 -15.06 13.65 -35.74
N GLY A 28 -15.31 12.58 -35.00
CA GLY A 28 -16.60 12.34 -34.36
C GLY A 28 -16.82 13.40 -33.28
N ARG A 29 -17.65 14.40 -33.57
CA ARG A 29 -18.19 15.32 -32.56
C ARG A 29 -19.13 14.52 -31.65
N ALA A 30 -18.61 13.99 -30.56
CA ALA A 30 -19.43 13.58 -29.43
C ALA A 30 -19.82 14.86 -28.67
N THR A 31 -20.92 15.47 -29.08
CA THR A 31 -21.62 16.49 -28.30
C THR A 31 -22.18 15.78 -27.07
N TRP A 32 -21.41 15.77 -25.98
CA TRP A 32 -21.92 15.40 -24.68
C TRP A 32 -22.86 16.50 -24.20
N LEU A 33 -24.14 16.15 -24.11
CA LEU A 33 -25.13 16.93 -23.40
C LEU A 33 -24.67 17.04 -21.94
N VAL A 34 -24.37 18.25 -21.50
CA VAL A 34 -24.26 18.59 -20.08
C VAL A 34 -25.68 18.77 -19.57
N PRO A 35 -26.23 17.87 -18.71
CA PRO A 35 -27.41 18.23 -17.95
C PRO A 35 -26.98 19.25 -16.89
N ALA A 36 -27.65 20.40 -16.97
CA ALA A 36 -27.49 21.53 -16.08
C ALA A 36 -27.67 21.14 -14.61
N LEU A 37 -26.78 21.69 -13.78
CA LEU A 37 -27.00 21.95 -12.36
C LEU A 37 -28.36 22.62 -12.15
N LEU A 38 -29.21 22.02 -11.34
CA LEU A 38 -30.27 22.69 -10.57
C LEU A 38 -30.72 21.77 -9.44
N GLY A 39 -30.57 22.26 -8.19
CA GLY A 39 -31.22 21.70 -7.01
C GLY A 39 -30.28 21.32 -5.86
N VAL A 40 -29.65 22.31 -5.23
CA VAL A 40 -29.30 22.14 -3.81
C VAL A 40 -30.61 22.25 -3.03
N VAL A 41 -31.26 21.11 -2.82
CA VAL A 41 -32.26 20.99 -1.77
C VAL A 41 -31.49 20.77 -0.48
N ALA A 42 -31.43 21.79 0.36
CA ALA A 42 -30.93 21.66 1.74
C ALA A 42 -31.97 20.89 2.56
N THR A 43 -32.03 19.57 2.39
CA THR A 43 -32.62 18.70 3.40
C THR A 43 -31.56 18.43 4.45
N VAL A 44 -31.73 19.05 5.62
CA VAL A 44 -31.04 18.65 6.85
C VAL A 44 -31.52 17.24 7.18
N GLY A 45 -30.75 16.24 6.76
CA GLY A 45 -31.01 14.83 7.02
C GLY A 45 -29.85 14.25 7.81
N ALA A 46 -30.13 13.71 9.00
CA ALA A 46 -29.17 12.87 9.70
C ALA A 46 -28.89 11.64 8.82
N ALA A 47 -27.65 11.50 8.34
CA ALA A 47 -27.23 10.32 7.62
C ALA A 47 -26.87 9.21 8.63
N VAL A 48 -27.71 8.18 8.70
CA VAL A 48 -27.39 6.95 9.42
C VAL A 48 -26.71 6.01 8.44
N ILE A 49 -25.44 5.73 8.64
CA ILE A 49 -24.71 4.75 7.83
C ILE A 49 -24.68 3.45 8.63
N THR A 50 -25.43 2.46 8.15
CA THR A 50 -25.42 1.10 8.69
C THR A 50 -24.47 0.26 7.85
N VAL A 51 -23.39 -0.24 8.46
CA VAL A 51 -22.47 -1.15 7.77
C VAL A 51 -22.61 -2.52 8.40
N VAL A 52 -22.99 -3.51 7.59
CA VAL A 52 -23.16 -4.90 8.02
C VAL A 52 -21.93 -5.69 7.59
N PHE A 53 -21.11 -6.07 8.56
CA PHE A 53 -20.09 -7.10 8.40
C PHE A 53 -20.49 -8.27 9.30
N GLY A 54 -20.41 -9.50 8.78
CA GLY A 54 -20.67 -10.77 9.48
C GLY A 54 -21.17 -10.68 10.93
N ASN A 55 -22.45 -11.01 11.13
CA ASN A 55 -23.17 -11.23 12.40
C ASN A 55 -23.21 -10.08 13.42
N ALA A 56 -22.65 -8.89 13.15
CA ALA A 56 -22.77 -7.73 14.05
C ALA A 56 -23.14 -6.45 13.28
N THR A 57 -24.25 -5.84 13.67
CA THR A 57 -24.74 -4.57 13.11
C THR A 57 -24.19 -3.43 13.95
N ASN A 58 -23.14 -2.75 13.49
CA ASN A 58 -22.68 -1.51 14.12
C ASN A 58 -23.33 -0.32 13.39
N THR A 59 -24.10 0.48 14.14
CA THR A 59 -24.77 1.68 13.61
C THR A 59 -23.98 2.90 14.05
N PHE A 60 -23.49 3.69 13.09
CA PHE A 60 -22.80 4.94 13.36
C PHE A 60 -23.70 6.11 13.01
N THR A 61 -23.88 7.04 13.96
CA THR A 61 -24.64 8.28 13.75
C THR A 61 -23.67 9.44 13.68
N VAL A 62 -23.61 10.12 12.54
CA VAL A 62 -22.80 11.33 12.38
C VAL A 62 -23.75 12.52 12.34
N GLN A 63 -23.62 13.42 13.32
CA GLN A 63 -24.29 14.72 13.26
C GLN A 63 -23.34 15.74 12.64
N VAL A 64 -23.74 16.32 11.51
CA VAL A 64 -23.03 17.40 10.85
C VAL A 64 -23.81 18.68 11.07
N GLU A 65 -23.29 19.57 11.90
CA GLU A 65 -23.82 20.92 12.09
C GLU A 65 -23.03 21.88 11.19
N ALA A 66 -23.72 22.53 10.25
CA ALA A 66 -23.10 23.44 9.28
C ALA A 66 -23.13 24.88 9.82
N GLY A 67 -21.95 25.42 10.13
CA GLY A 67 -21.70 26.85 10.39
C GLY A 67 -20.43 27.31 9.66
N ASP A 68 -20.52 28.46 9.00
CA ASP A 68 -19.49 29.16 8.19
C ASP A 68 -18.23 29.62 8.99
N PRO A 69 -17.12 30.07 8.35
CA PRO A 69 -15.81 29.40 8.46
C PRO A 69 -14.78 29.97 9.48
N LYS A 70 -14.04 29.02 10.09
CA LYS A 70 -12.62 29.01 10.55
C LYS A 70 -12.24 29.87 11.80
N PRO A 71 -11.30 29.44 12.71
CA PRO A 71 -10.33 28.33 12.64
C PRO A 71 -10.40 27.23 13.71
N ALA A 72 -9.71 26.13 13.39
CA ALA A 72 -9.30 25.01 14.24
C ALA A 72 -10.45 24.14 14.80
N ALA A 73 -10.83 23.12 14.03
CA ALA A 73 -11.60 22.01 14.58
C ALA A 73 -10.66 21.18 15.48
N THR A 74 -10.71 21.44 16.78
CA THR A 74 -10.21 20.51 17.80
C THR A 74 -11.17 19.33 17.85
N VAL A 75 -10.73 18.18 17.31
CA VAL A 75 -11.49 16.93 17.44
C VAL A 75 -11.34 16.44 18.88
N THR A 76 -12.38 16.62 19.68
CA THR A 76 -12.45 16.02 21.02
C THR A 76 -13.22 14.71 20.92
N ALA A 77 -12.50 13.58 20.92
CA ALA A 77 -13.11 12.27 21.00
C ALA A 77 -13.47 11.97 22.46
N THR A 78 -14.75 12.10 22.82
CA THR A 78 -15.25 11.67 24.13
C THR A 78 -15.59 10.19 24.05
N ALA A 79 -14.73 9.33 24.59
CA ALA A 79 -15.03 7.91 24.77
C ALA A 79 -15.93 7.74 26.00
N THR A 80 -17.21 7.43 25.79
CA THR A 80 -18.09 6.98 26.88
C THR A 80 -17.75 5.54 27.22
N VAL A 81 -16.93 5.33 28.24
CA VAL A 81 -16.76 4.00 28.85
C VAL A 81 -17.94 3.77 29.78
N THR A 82 -18.94 3.03 29.31
CA THR A 82 -19.95 2.45 30.20
C THR A 82 -19.28 1.34 31.00
N ALA A 83 -18.79 1.67 32.20
CA ALA A 83 -18.38 0.68 33.17
C ALA A 83 -19.63 -0.06 33.65
N THR A 84 -19.81 -1.30 33.20
CA THR A 84 -20.72 -2.24 33.85
C THR A 84 -20.12 -2.58 35.22
N PRO A 85 -20.79 -2.32 36.35
CA PRO A 85 -20.38 -2.91 37.60
C PRO A 85 -20.80 -4.38 37.54
N SER A 86 -19.84 -5.28 37.32
CA SER A 86 -20.08 -6.71 37.54
C SER A 86 -19.31 -7.13 38.78
N SER A 87 -20.11 -7.54 39.76
CA SER A 87 -19.79 -7.96 41.10
C SER A 87 -18.54 -8.83 41.20
N GLN A 88 -17.75 -8.55 42.24
CA GLN A 88 -16.92 -9.56 42.88
C GLN A 88 -17.82 -10.69 43.35
N GLU A 89 -17.75 -11.85 42.70
CA GLU A 89 -17.96 -13.12 43.37
C GLU A 89 -16.72 -14.00 43.19
N GLN A 90 -16.13 -14.29 44.34
CA GLN A 90 -15.03 -15.19 44.57
C GLN A 90 -15.48 -16.61 44.21
N GLY A 91 -14.98 -17.14 43.09
CA GLY A 91 -15.17 -18.52 42.65
C GLY A 91 -13.82 -19.15 42.33
N THR A 92 -13.40 -20.10 43.16
CA THR A 92 -12.19 -20.91 43.00
C THR A 92 -12.34 -21.85 41.80
N GLY A 93 -11.40 -21.77 40.85
CA GLY A 93 -11.16 -22.79 39.83
C GLY A 93 -11.58 -22.42 38.41
N GLY A 94 -10.62 -22.39 37.47
CA GLY A 94 -10.92 -22.32 36.04
C GLY A 94 -9.79 -21.76 35.19
N GLU A 95 -9.05 -22.69 34.54
CA GLU A 95 -8.38 -22.60 33.23
C GLU A 95 -7.33 -21.49 32.95
N PRO A 96 -6.20 -21.80 32.30
CA PRO A 96 -5.28 -20.77 31.83
C PRO A 96 -6.00 -19.94 30.77
N SER A 97 -6.33 -18.70 31.11
CA SER A 97 -6.74 -17.69 30.15
C SER A 97 -5.68 -17.62 29.05
N ALA A 98 -6.05 -18.04 27.84
CA ALA A 98 -5.25 -17.83 26.65
C ALA A 98 -5.18 -16.33 26.39
N GLN A 99 -4.25 -15.66 27.07
CA GLN A 99 -3.88 -14.30 26.79
C GLN A 99 -3.38 -14.29 25.35
N ALA A 100 -4.20 -13.76 24.43
CA ALA A 100 -3.81 -13.57 23.04
C ALA A 100 -2.49 -12.79 23.04
N THR A 101 -1.40 -13.48 22.74
CA THR A 101 -0.07 -12.91 22.68
C THR A 101 -0.08 -11.93 21.51
N ARG A 102 -0.34 -10.65 21.79
CA ARG A 102 -0.19 -9.60 20.77
C ARG A 102 1.26 -9.65 20.30
N SER A 103 1.45 -9.87 19.01
CA SER A 103 2.77 -9.86 18.39
C SER A 103 3.45 -8.51 18.65
N ALA A 104 4.60 -8.54 19.32
CA ALA A 104 5.34 -7.33 19.69
C ALA A 104 6.01 -6.72 18.46
N LEU A 105 6.05 -5.39 18.37
CA LEU A 105 6.79 -4.68 17.33
C LEU A 105 8.29 -5.02 17.46
N ARG A 106 8.88 -5.55 16.38
CA ARG A 106 10.28 -5.95 16.31
C ARG A 106 11.16 -4.79 15.84
N ARG A 107 10.76 -4.12 14.76
CA ARG A 107 11.50 -3.00 14.17
C ARG A 107 10.55 -2.12 13.35
N GLU A 108 10.79 -0.82 13.39
CA GLU A 108 10.09 0.18 12.59
C GLU A 108 11.09 1.21 12.06
N GLN A 109 10.91 1.64 10.82
CA GLN A 109 11.70 2.71 10.22
C GLN A 109 10.91 3.39 9.10
N SER A 110 11.02 4.71 9.00
CA SER A 110 10.50 5.50 7.88
C SER A 110 11.64 6.02 7.01
N GLY A 111 11.32 6.44 5.78
CA GLY A 111 12.29 7.04 4.87
C GLY A 111 13.26 6.05 4.24
N VAL A 112 12.92 4.76 4.18
CA VAL A 112 13.77 3.74 3.56
C VAL A 112 13.64 3.83 2.04
N SER A 113 14.68 4.30 1.37
CA SER A 113 14.71 4.38 -0.09
C SER A 113 15.06 3.02 -0.70
N LEU A 114 14.25 2.57 -1.66
CA LEU A 114 14.48 1.37 -2.45
C LEU A 114 14.38 1.72 -3.93
N ASN A 115 15.46 1.50 -4.68
CA ASN A 115 15.55 1.77 -6.11
C ASN A 115 15.63 0.47 -6.92
N THR A 116 15.18 0.47 -8.17
CA THR A 116 15.33 -0.71 -9.04
C THR A 116 16.80 -0.91 -9.46
N PRO A 117 17.36 -2.14 -9.50
CA PRO A 117 16.78 -3.44 -9.16
C PRO A 117 17.24 -3.94 -7.76
N TYR A 118 17.05 -3.15 -6.70
CA TYR A 118 17.46 -3.50 -5.35
C TYR A 118 16.39 -4.27 -4.60
N SER A 119 16.85 -4.95 -3.55
CA SER A 119 16.04 -5.74 -2.64
C SER A 119 16.37 -5.36 -1.20
N ILE A 120 15.45 -5.66 -0.29
CA ILE A 120 15.52 -5.38 1.14
C ILE A 120 15.17 -6.66 1.92
N ASP A 121 15.88 -6.87 3.03
CA ASP A 121 15.64 -7.92 4.01
C ASP A 121 14.94 -7.28 5.22
N LEU A 122 13.63 -7.47 5.34
CA LEU A 122 12.77 -6.95 6.41
C LEU A 122 13.00 -7.72 7.73
N ASP A 123 13.81 -8.77 7.71
CA ASP A 123 14.26 -9.45 8.92
C ASP A 123 15.63 -8.95 9.38
N SER A 124 16.37 -8.26 8.53
CA SER A 124 17.71 -7.75 8.84
C SER A 124 17.75 -6.79 10.03
N GLN A 125 18.84 -6.85 10.78
CA GLN A 125 19.23 -5.83 11.76
C GLN A 125 20.31 -4.88 11.21
N ALA A 126 20.71 -5.04 9.95
CA ALA A 126 21.66 -4.14 9.31
C ALA A 126 21.08 -2.73 9.14
N ASP A 127 21.98 -1.78 8.96
CA ASP A 127 21.65 -0.42 8.54
C ASP A 127 20.86 -0.45 7.24
N ASN A 128 19.88 0.44 7.15
CA ASN A 128 18.96 0.52 6.01
C ASN A 128 18.36 -0.85 5.61
N TRP A 129 18.10 -1.73 6.57
CA TRP A 129 17.53 -3.07 6.39
C TRP A 129 18.29 -3.96 5.40
N GLY A 130 19.61 -3.74 5.26
CA GLY A 130 20.43 -4.56 4.37
C GLY A 130 20.08 -4.41 2.89
N VAL A 131 19.58 -3.24 2.47
CA VAL A 131 19.26 -2.97 1.06
C VAL A 131 20.48 -3.25 0.17
N GLU A 132 20.30 -4.11 -0.81
CA GLU A 132 21.38 -4.52 -1.73
C GLU A 132 20.87 -4.79 -3.14
N LYS A 133 21.78 -4.69 -4.11
CA LYS A 133 21.43 -4.85 -5.53
C LYS A 133 21.17 -6.33 -5.83
N TYR A 134 19.99 -6.64 -6.36
CA TYR A 134 19.62 -7.94 -6.92
C TYR A 134 20.18 -9.14 -6.14
N ARG A 135 19.70 -9.35 -4.92
CA ARG A 135 20.03 -10.57 -4.16
C ARG A 135 18.90 -11.60 -4.31
N PRO A 136 19.19 -12.79 -4.86
CA PRO A 136 18.18 -13.78 -5.22
C PRO A 136 17.64 -14.63 -4.04
N ALA A 137 18.26 -14.58 -2.86
CA ALA A 137 17.86 -15.39 -1.71
C ALA A 137 17.92 -14.57 -0.41
N GLY A 138 16.91 -14.73 0.46
CA GLY A 138 16.88 -14.08 1.78
C GLY A 138 16.48 -12.60 1.77
N ASN A 139 15.86 -12.12 0.69
CA ASN A 139 15.21 -10.82 0.70
C ASN A 139 13.71 -10.99 0.69
N ASP A 140 13.05 -10.05 1.33
CA ASP A 140 11.61 -10.10 1.50
C ASP A 140 10.96 -9.25 0.42
N LEU A 141 11.42 -8.01 0.22
CA LEU A 141 10.84 -7.11 -0.76
C LEU A 141 11.89 -6.71 -1.80
N SER A 142 11.47 -6.57 -3.05
CA SER A 142 12.34 -6.11 -4.15
C SER A 142 11.59 -5.16 -5.06
N LEU A 143 12.32 -4.23 -5.67
CA LEU A 143 11.77 -3.30 -6.66
C LEU A 143 12.32 -3.66 -8.04
N ASN A 144 11.47 -4.22 -8.90
CA ASN A 144 11.81 -4.52 -10.30
C ASN A 144 10.53 -4.57 -11.15
N GLY A 145 10.23 -3.49 -11.87
CA GLY A 145 8.95 -3.30 -12.57
C GLY A 145 7.75 -3.14 -11.62
N GLY A 146 8.02 -2.81 -10.36
CA GLY A 146 7.06 -2.81 -9.25
C GLY A 146 7.60 -3.47 -7.98
N LEU A 147 6.84 -3.40 -6.89
CA LEU A 147 7.18 -4.05 -5.63
C LEU A 147 6.86 -5.54 -5.71
N ARG A 148 7.79 -6.40 -5.29
CA ARG A 148 7.66 -7.86 -5.34
C ARG A 148 8.07 -8.48 -4.02
N ASN A 149 7.28 -9.44 -3.56
CA ASN A 149 7.49 -10.26 -2.37
C ASN A 149 6.69 -11.55 -2.58
N GLU A 150 6.99 -12.62 -1.86
CA GLU A 150 6.27 -13.90 -2.01
C GLU A 150 4.76 -13.78 -1.72
N ARG A 151 4.37 -12.82 -0.88
CA ARG A 151 3.00 -12.67 -0.38
C ARG A 151 2.70 -11.22 0.02
N ILE A 152 2.24 -10.42 -0.95
CA ILE A 152 1.80 -9.03 -0.79
C ILE A 152 0.27 -8.96 -0.78
N ALA A 153 -0.31 -8.20 0.15
CA ALA A 153 -1.71 -7.76 0.08
C ALA A 153 -1.79 -6.24 0.25
N VAL A 154 -2.52 -5.54 -0.62
CA VAL A 154 -2.78 -4.09 -0.48
C VAL A 154 -3.87 -3.89 0.56
N VAL A 155 -3.60 -3.03 1.54
CA VAL A 155 -4.42 -2.83 2.76
C VAL A 155 -4.64 -1.36 3.09
N THR A 156 -4.48 -0.46 2.12
CA THR A 156 -4.63 0.99 2.29
C THR A 156 -5.88 1.38 3.07
N GLY A 157 -5.69 2.19 4.11
CA GLY A 157 -6.77 2.70 4.96
C GLY A 157 -7.20 1.74 6.07
N GLN A 158 -6.55 0.60 6.23
CA GLN A 158 -6.76 -0.32 7.35
C GLN A 158 -5.81 -0.01 8.51
N THR A 159 -6.14 -0.50 9.71
CA THR A 159 -5.29 -0.35 10.90
C THR A 159 -4.05 -1.23 10.79
N PRO A 160 -2.83 -0.68 10.91
CA PRO A 160 -1.60 -1.46 10.91
C PRO A 160 -1.54 -2.48 12.04
N GLY A 161 -1.29 -3.74 11.69
CA GLY A 161 -1.11 -4.80 12.68
C GLY A 161 -0.92 -6.18 12.04
N PRO A 162 -0.23 -7.10 12.74
CA PRO A 162 0.01 -8.45 12.23
C PRO A 162 -1.32 -9.22 12.07
N GLU A 163 -2.31 -8.98 12.93
CA GLU A 163 -3.63 -9.60 12.80
C GLU A 163 -4.41 -9.05 11.58
N THR A 164 -4.18 -7.80 11.19
CA THR A 164 -4.75 -7.26 9.95
C THR A 164 -4.13 -7.95 8.74
N CYS A 165 -2.81 -8.14 8.74
CA CYS A 165 -2.13 -8.85 7.65
C CYS A 165 -2.53 -10.33 7.57
N ASP A 166 -2.71 -10.98 8.72
CA ASP A 166 -3.10 -12.38 8.78
C ASP A 166 -4.49 -12.66 8.21
N ARG A 167 -5.43 -11.72 8.39
CA ARG A 167 -6.81 -11.83 7.89
C ARG A 167 -6.95 -11.56 6.39
N GLN A 168 -5.92 -11.08 5.71
CA GLN A 168 -6.00 -10.82 4.27
C GLN A 168 -6.15 -12.14 3.51
N THR A 169 -6.84 -12.08 2.37
CA THR A 169 -7.05 -13.24 1.49
C THR A 169 -6.61 -12.97 0.04
N GLY A 170 -6.52 -11.70 -0.37
CA GLY A 170 -6.13 -11.29 -1.72
C GLY A 170 -4.62 -11.08 -1.89
N PHE A 171 -3.83 -12.13 -1.70
CA PHE A 171 -2.37 -12.03 -1.87
C PHE A 171 -1.94 -12.11 -3.33
N SER A 172 -0.93 -11.32 -3.68
CA SER A 172 -0.22 -11.30 -4.96
C SER A 172 1.29 -11.43 -4.71
N GLN A 173 2.05 -11.76 -5.75
CA GLN A 173 3.52 -11.75 -5.70
C GLN A 173 4.12 -10.38 -6.09
N SER A 174 3.29 -9.47 -6.59
CA SER A 174 3.74 -8.15 -7.02
C SER A 174 2.63 -7.12 -7.09
N ILE A 175 3.03 -5.86 -6.90
CA ILE A 175 2.29 -4.66 -7.31
C ILE A 175 3.10 -4.04 -8.46
N ARG A 176 2.46 -3.76 -9.61
CA ARG A 176 3.17 -3.21 -10.78
C ARG A 176 3.53 -1.74 -10.53
N SER A 177 4.57 -1.25 -11.20
CA SER A 177 4.98 0.16 -11.10
C SER A 177 3.83 1.15 -11.35
N ASP A 178 2.97 0.84 -12.32
CA ASP A 178 1.84 1.70 -12.72
C ASP A 178 0.73 1.74 -11.66
N ASP A 179 0.71 0.76 -10.75
CA ASP A 179 -0.23 0.67 -9.63
C ASP A 179 0.36 1.22 -8.32
N LEU A 180 1.66 1.56 -8.30
CA LEU A 180 2.31 2.18 -7.15
C LEU A 180 1.99 3.66 -7.10
N SER A 181 1.56 4.13 -5.93
CA SER A 181 1.34 5.54 -5.64
C SER A 181 1.60 5.81 -4.17
N ASP A 182 1.79 7.09 -3.85
CA ASP A 182 1.97 7.53 -2.47
C ASP A 182 0.74 7.17 -1.64
N GLY A 183 0.98 6.71 -0.42
CA GLY A 183 -0.05 6.26 0.51
C GLY A 183 -0.54 4.84 0.27
N VAL A 184 0.00 4.10 -0.71
CA VAL A 184 -0.26 2.66 -0.80
C VAL A 184 0.31 1.96 0.42
N GLU A 185 -0.53 1.19 1.11
CA GLU A 185 -0.12 0.38 2.27
C GLU A 185 -0.26 -1.09 1.91
N LEU A 186 0.72 -1.90 2.33
CA LEU A 186 0.79 -3.31 2.01
C LEU A 186 1.22 -4.13 3.22
N CYS A 187 0.58 -5.30 3.33
CA CYS A 187 1.08 -6.39 4.15
C CYS A 187 2.02 -7.25 3.30
N ALA A 188 3.21 -7.55 3.83
CA ALA A 188 4.15 -8.48 3.20
C ALA A 188 4.65 -9.51 4.21
N ARG A 189 4.94 -10.73 3.74
CA ARG A 189 5.52 -11.80 4.57
C ARG A 189 7.04 -11.75 4.47
N THR A 190 7.72 -11.73 5.60
CA THR A 190 9.19 -11.83 5.61
C THR A 190 9.64 -13.28 5.45
N SER A 191 10.90 -13.50 5.10
CA SER A 191 11.49 -14.81 4.85
C SER A 191 11.66 -15.65 6.13
N GLU A 192 11.72 -15.02 7.30
CA GLU A 192 11.58 -15.70 8.60
C GLU A 192 10.11 -15.90 9.01
N GLY A 193 9.15 -15.59 8.13
CA GLY A 193 7.74 -15.83 8.37
C GLY A 193 7.11 -14.83 9.34
N ARG A 194 7.61 -13.59 9.42
CA ARG A 194 6.96 -12.51 10.17
C ARG A 194 6.03 -11.71 9.29
N TRP A 195 5.07 -11.03 9.91
CA TRP A 195 4.26 -10.03 9.21
C TRP A 195 4.98 -8.69 9.20
N SER A 196 4.91 -8.01 8.06
CA SER A 196 5.36 -6.63 7.89
C SER A 196 4.25 -5.77 7.31
N TRP A 197 4.23 -4.51 7.71
CA TRP A 197 3.43 -3.45 7.13
C TRP A 197 4.35 -2.46 6.47
N VAL A 198 4.15 -2.23 5.18
CA VAL A 198 4.95 -1.33 4.37
C VAL A 198 4.03 -0.24 3.81
N THR A 199 4.44 1.01 3.97
CA THR A 199 3.75 2.18 3.42
C THR A 199 4.65 2.77 2.34
N VAL A 200 4.15 2.92 1.13
CA VAL A 200 4.82 3.69 0.08
C VAL A 200 4.55 5.16 0.37
N THR A 201 5.58 5.88 0.80
CA THR A 201 5.46 7.30 1.17
C THR A 201 5.79 8.25 0.03
N ASP A 202 6.56 7.78 -0.95
CA ASP A 202 6.94 8.56 -2.14
C ASP A 202 7.26 7.61 -3.31
N VAL A 203 6.87 8.01 -4.52
CA VAL A 203 7.14 7.29 -5.78
C VAL A 203 7.83 8.23 -6.76
N ILE A 204 9.07 7.90 -7.10
CA ILE A 204 9.97 8.74 -7.90
C ILE A 204 10.24 8.05 -9.25
N ASP A 205 10.31 8.86 -10.31
CA ASP A 205 10.65 8.43 -11.68
C ASP A 205 9.77 7.25 -12.17
N GLY A 206 8.45 7.36 -11.97
CA GLY A 206 7.50 6.33 -12.39
C GLY A 206 7.65 5.00 -11.63
N GLY A 207 8.17 5.03 -10.41
CA GLY A 207 8.39 3.85 -9.57
C GLY A 207 9.75 3.19 -9.78
N ALA A 208 10.71 3.86 -10.42
CA ALA A 208 12.09 3.42 -10.44
C ALA A 208 12.74 3.54 -9.05
N THR A 209 12.24 4.47 -8.22
CA THR A 209 12.60 4.57 -6.80
C THR A 209 11.33 4.77 -5.97
N VAL A 210 11.25 4.13 -4.81
CA VAL A 210 10.20 4.34 -3.82
C VAL A 210 10.80 4.63 -2.45
N THR A 211 10.13 5.46 -1.67
CA THR A 211 10.44 5.65 -0.26
C THR A 211 9.41 4.90 0.58
N LEU A 212 9.88 4.15 1.59
CA LEU A 212 9.07 3.24 2.39
C LEU A 212 9.05 3.64 3.87
N GLY A 213 7.88 3.52 4.48
CA GLY A 213 7.70 3.26 5.90
C GLY A 213 7.54 1.77 6.15
N ILE A 214 8.20 1.22 7.16
CA ILE A 214 8.28 -0.21 7.41
C ILE A 214 8.03 -0.49 8.89
N ARG A 215 7.16 -1.46 9.19
CA ARG A 215 6.96 -2.05 10.52
C ARG A 215 7.00 -3.57 10.41
N VAL A 216 7.71 -4.22 11.31
CA VAL A 216 7.80 -5.69 11.39
C VAL A 216 7.49 -6.13 12.81
N TRP A 217 6.68 -7.17 12.97
CA TRP A 217 6.31 -7.74 14.27
C TRP A 217 6.94 -9.13 14.48
N ASN A 218 7.10 -9.54 15.73
CA ASN A 218 7.54 -10.89 16.11
C ASN A 218 6.45 -11.95 15.89
#